data_AF-A0A3E0W0P8-F1
#
_entry.id   AF-A0A3E0W0P8-F1
#
_cell.length_a   1.000
_cell.length_b   1.000
_cell.length_c   1.000
_cell.angle_alpha   90.00
_cell.angle_beta   90.00
_cell.angle_gamma   90.00
#
_symmetry.space_group_name_H-M   'P 1'
#
loop_
_entity.id
_entity.type
_entity.pdbx_description
1 polymer ?
#
loop_
_entity_poly.entity_id
_entity_poly.type
_entity_poly.pdbx_seq_one_letter_code
_entity_poly.pdbx_strand_id
1 'polypeptide(L)'
;MTTETVATETASTEAAPASPREQAPDDHPLDLERALEAILTVADEPQSLMTLATALARPVAAVRQTIERLVADYDGENGGVRRGFELREVAGGWRLYVRSEYDQVVRDFVVTENPSKLSQAALETLSVIAYKQPITRSAIASIRAVNVDSVVRTLLGRGLITEVSTDGETGAIYYGTTDVLLTQLGINSLDELPKISPLLADGAEGFDDQFQ
;
A
#
# COMPACT_ATOMS: atom_id res chain seq x y z
N MET A 1 -68.50 -32.33 -53.47
CA MET A 1 -68.40 -30.86 -53.42
C MET A 1 -68.41 -30.48 -51.96
N THR A 2 -67.40 -29.72 -51.57
CA THR A 2 -66.75 -29.68 -50.26
C THR A 2 -67.44 -28.73 -49.27
N THR A 3 -67.55 -29.13 -48.00
CA THR A 3 -67.72 -28.26 -46.81
C THR A 3 -66.37 -28.21 -46.08
N GLU A 4 -65.74 -27.03 -46.00
CA GLU A 4 -65.82 -26.04 -44.90
C GLU A 4 -64.77 -26.34 -43.81
N THR A 5 -63.95 -25.33 -43.46
CA THR A 5 -63.68 -24.87 -42.08
C THR A 5 -62.49 -23.90 -42.06
N VAL A 6 -62.70 -22.83 -41.30
CA VAL A 6 -61.93 -21.60 -41.04
C VAL A 6 -60.83 -21.82 -39.98
N ALA A 7 -59.70 -21.11 -40.07
CA ALA A 7 -58.95 -20.47 -38.95
C ALA A 7 -57.68 -19.76 -39.47
N THR A 8 -57.57 -18.43 -39.43
CA THR A 8 -57.05 -17.54 -38.35
C THR A 8 -55.52 -17.35 -38.36
N GLU A 9 -55.13 -16.18 -38.91
CA GLU A 9 -54.16 -15.19 -38.42
C GLU A 9 -53.08 -15.60 -37.39
N THR A 10 -51.80 -15.34 -37.72
CA THR A 10 -50.93 -14.54 -36.84
C THR A 10 -49.65 -14.09 -37.55
N ALA A 11 -49.35 -12.80 -37.38
CA ALA A 11 -48.18 -12.10 -37.91
C ALA A 11 -46.89 -12.53 -37.19
N SER A 12 -45.86 -12.87 -37.95
CA SER A 12 -44.50 -13.03 -37.43
C SER A 12 -43.80 -11.67 -37.39
N THR A 13 -43.70 -11.09 -36.19
CA THR A 13 -42.74 -10.02 -35.89
C THR A 13 -41.35 -10.65 -35.75
N GLU A 14 -40.47 -10.32 -36.69
CA GLU A 14 -39.06 -10.67 -36.68
C GLU A 14 -38.35 -9.91 -35.55
N ALA A 15 -38.05 -10.63 -34.47
CA ALA A 15 -37.30 -10.11 -33.33
C ALA A 15 -35.80 -10.11 -33.64
N ALA A 16 -35.17 -8.95 -33.43
CA ALA A 16 -33.72 -8.74 -33.50
C ALA A 16 -32.95 -9.72 -32.59
N PRO A 17 -31.70 -10.10 -32.92
CA PRO A 17 -30.93 -11.02 -32.10
C PRO A 17 -30.55 -10.34 -30.78
N ALA A 18 -31.05 -10.90 -29.69
CA ALA A 18 -30.62 -10.55 -28.35
C ALA A 18 -29.13 -10.90 -28.18
N SER A 19 -28.34 -9.93 -27.73
CA SER A 19 -26.94 -10.09 -27.35
C SER A 19 -26.79 -11.31 -26.41
N PRO A 20 -25.73 -12.13 -26.57
CA PRO A 20 -25.45 -13.19 -25.61
C PRO A 20 -25.28 -12.57 -24.23
N ARG A 21 -26.20 -12.88 -23.31
CA ARG A 21 -26.05 -12.57 -21.89
C ARG A 21 -24.85 -13.37 -21.38
N GLU A 22 -23.95 -12.65 -20.71
CA GLU A 22 -22.93 -13.10 -19.77
C GLU A 22 -23.07 -14.58 -19.40
N GLN A 23 -22.22 -15.43 -19.97
CA GLN A 23 -22.04 -16.78 -19.46
C GLN A 23 -21.38 -16.65 -18.08
N ALA A 24 -22.04 -17.17 -17.05
CA ALA A 24 -21.49 -17.27 -15.71
C ALA A 24 -20.12 -17.97 -15.76
N PRO A 25 -19.13 -17.54 -14.95
CA PRO A 25 -17.79 -18.10 -15.00
C PRO A 25 -17.84 -19.59 -14.63
N ASP A 26 -17.15 -20.40 -15.43
CA ASP A 26 -16.97 -21.84 -15.23
C ASP A 26 -16.65 -22.19 -13.77
N ASP A 27 -17.31 -23.20 -13.24
CA ASP A 27 -17.15 -23.78 -11.90
C ASP A 27 -15.83 -24.59 -11.79
N HIS A 28 -14.74 -24.02 -12.30
CA HIS A 28 -13.41 -24.45 -11.93
C HIS A 28 -13.17 -23.95 -10.50
N PRO A 29 -12.86 -24.83 -9.52
CA PRO A 29 -12.42 -24.37 -8.22
C PRO A 29 -11.24 -23.44 -8.49
N LEU A 30 -11.43 -22.14 -8.23
CA LEU A 30 -10.43 -21.12 -8.52
C LEU A 30 -9.10 -21.63 -7.98
N ASP A 31 -8.12 -21.79 -8.88
CA ASP A 31 -6.76 -22.13 -8.50
C ASP A 31 -6.32 -21.09 -7.47
N LEU A 32 -6.07 -21.54 -6.24
CA LEU A 32 -5.85 -20.66 -5.10
C LEU A 32 -4.67 -19.73 -5.35
N GLU A 33 -3.67 -20.20 -6.10
CA GLU A 33 -2.52 -19.39 -6.52
C GLU A 33 -2.94 -18.26 -7.45
N ARG A 34 -3.71 -18.58 -8.51
CA ARG A 34 -4.20 -17.59 -9.49
C ARG A 34 -5.17 -16.61 -8.88
N ALA A 35 -6.01 -17.07 -7.95
CA ALA A 35 -6.95 -16.21 -7.24
C ALA A 35 -6.23 -15.21 -6.31
N LEU A 36 -5.22 -15.66 -5.57
CA LEU A 36 -4.41 -14.79 -4.74
C LEU A 36 -3.61 -13.78 -5.58
N GLU A 37 -2.97 -14.24 -6.66
CA GLU A 37 -2.24 -13.38 -7.60
C GLU A 37 -3.15 -12.29 -8.17
N ALA A 38 -4.37 -12.63 -8.59
CA ALA A 38 -5.34 -11.67 -9.10
C ALA A 38 -5.74 -10.61 -8.05
N ILE A 39 -6.06 -11.03 -6.82
CA ILE A 39 -6.43 -10.10 -5.74
C ILE A 39 -5.24 -9.18 -5.40
N LEU A 40 -4.05 -9.73 -5.22
CA LEU A 40 -2.86 -8.98 -4.82
C LEU A 40 -2.36 -8.03 -5.92
N THR A 41 -2.67 -8.31 -7.19
CA THR A 41 -2.36 -7.43 -8.33
C THR A 41 -3.23 -6.17 -8.33
N VAL A 42 -4.49 -6.29 -7.92
CA VAL A 42 -5.44 -5.16 -7.91
C VAL A 42 -5.41 -4.40 -6.57
N ALA A 43 -4.95 -5.05 -5.49
CA ALA A 43 -4.90 -4.45 -4.16
C ALA A 43 -4.00 -3.20 -4.11
N ASP A 44 -4.60 -2.09 -3.67
CA ASP A 44 -3.96 -0.80 -3.47
C ASP A 44 -3.42 -0.60 -2.03
N GLU A 45 -3.63 -1.58 -1.15
CA GLU A 45 -3.16 -1.63 0.24
C GLU A 45 -2.70 -3.06 0.63
N PRO A 46 -1.80 -3.23 1.62
CA PRO A 46 -1.41 -4.55 2.13
C PRO A 46 -2.60 -5.35 2.65
N GLN A 47 -2.70 -6.62 2.23
CA GLN A 47 -3.82 -7.49 2.58
C GLN A 47 -3.43 -8.51 3.64
N SER A 48 -4.11 -8.48 4.78
CA SER A 48 -3.87 -9.47 5.84
C SER A 48 -4.24 -10.88 5.38
N LEU A 49 -3.56 -11.90 5.94
CA LEU A 49 -3.90 -13.30 5.68
C LEU A 49 -5.35 -13.63 6.02
N MET A 50 -5.91 -13.00 7.05
CA MET A 50 -7.31 -13.19 7.46
C MET A 50 -8.27 -12.62 6.40
N THR A 51 -7.96 -11.44 5.87
CA THR A 51 -8.75 -10.79 4.80
C THR A 51 -8.76 -11.67 3.55
N LEU A 52 -7.58 -12.13 3.11
CA LEU A 52 -7.42 -12.99 1.94
C LEU A 52 -8.13 -14.34 2.11
N ALA A 53 -7.98 -14.98 3.27
CA ALA A 53 -8.65 -16.23 3.61
C ALA A 53 -10.18 -16.11 3.59
N THR A 54 -10.70 -15.00 4.12
CA THR A 54 -12.13 -14.70 4.12
C THR A 54 -12.65 -14.50 2.70
N ALA A 55 -11.96 -13.68 1.90
CA ALA A 55 -12.34 -13.38 0.52
C ALA A 55 -12.38 -14.63 -0.38
N LEU A 56 -11.47 -15.58 -0.15
CA LEU A 56 -11.33 -16.79 -0.95
C LEU A 56 -12.05 -18.01 -0.36
N ALA A 57 -12.71 -17.85 0.80
CA ALA A 57 -13.32 -18.93 1.56
C ALA A 57 -12.37 -20.13 1.79
N ARG A 58 -11.11 -19.85 2.15
CA ARG A 58 -10.07 -20.86 2.40
C ARG A 58 -9.51 -20.75 3.82
N PRO A 59 -8.95 -21.85 4.39
CA PRO A 59 -8.23 -21.77 5.66
C PRO A 59 -7.02 -20.84 5.58
N VAL A 60 -6.79 -20.04 6.64
CA VAL A 60 -5.63 -19.12 6.74
C VAL A 60 -4.30 -19.85 6.50
N ALA A 61 -4.16 -21.09 6.98
CA ALA A 61 -2.96 -21.90 6.76
C ALA A 61 -2.73 -22.22 5.27
N ALA A 62 -3.80 -22.50 4.51
CA ALA A 62 -3.69 -22.77 3.08
C ALA A 62 -3.31 -21.51 2.30
N VAL A 63 -3.85 -20.35 2.69
CA VAL A 63 -3.46 -19.06 2.10
C VAL A 63 -2.00 -18.74 2.38
N ARG A 64 -1.56 -18.87 3.63
CA ARG A 64 -0.14 -18.66 4.02
C ARG A 64 0.79 -19.52 3.19
N GLN A 65 0.54 -20.83 3.13
CA GLN A 65 1.39 -21.75 2.37
C GLN A 65 1.39 -21.41 0.88
N THR A 66 0.27 -20.91 0.35
CA THR A 66 0.18 -20.51 -1.06
C THR A 66 0.94 -19.23 -1.35
N ILE A 67 0.88 -18.25 -0.45
CA ILE A 67 1.70 -17.04 -0.52
C ILE A 67 3.19 -17.38 -0.49
N GLU A 68 3.62 -18.26 0.40
CA GLU A 68 5.02 -18.72 0.48
C GLU A 68 5.48 -19.36 -0.84
N ARG A 69 4.62 -20.15 -1.50
CA ARG A 69 4.92 -20.70 -2.83
C ARG A 69 5.01 -19.62 -3.92
N LEU A 70 4.11 -18.63 -3.89
CA LEU A 70 4.14 -17.51 -4.84
C LEU A 70 5.41 -16.66 -4.67
N VAL A 71 5.84 -16.41 -3.43
CA VAL A 71 7.11 -15.72 -3.14
C VAL A 71 8.28 -16.48 -3.81
N ALA A 72 8.41 -17.79 -3.53
CA ALA A 72 9.48 -18.61 -4.11
C ALA A 72 9.42 -18.66 -5.65
N ASP A 73 8.22 -18.71 -6.25
CA ASP A 73 8.05 -18.66 -7.70
C ASP A 73 8.49 -17.31 -8.28
N TYR A 74 8.06 -16.20 -7.68
CA TYR A 74 8.41 -14.85 -8.13
C TYR A 74 9.90 -14.53 -7.95
N ASP A 75 10.53 -15.10 -6.93
CA ASP A 75 11.97 -15.06 -6.69
C ASP A 75 12.77 -15.96 -7.64
N GLY A 76 12.11 -16.85 -8.38
CA GLY A 76 12.74 -17.77 -9.32
C GLY A 76 13.43 -18.95 -8.65
N GLU A 77 13.13 -19.22 -7.37
CA GLU A 77 13.77 -20.30 -6.59
C GLU A 77 13.47 -21.69 -7.15
N ASN A 78 12.35 -21.83 -7.87
CA ASN A 78 11.93 -23.08 -8.51
C ASN A 78 12.51 -23.27 -9.93
N GLY A 79 13.65 -22.64 -10.22
CA GLY A 79 14.30 -22.69 -11.55
C GLY A 79 13.63 -21.80 -12.60
N GLY A 80 12.70 -20.94 -12.17
CA GLY A 80 12.04 -19.94 -12.99
C GLY A 80 12.88 -18.67 -13.15
N VAL A 81 12.41 -17.77 -14.02
CA VAL A 81 13.01 -16.43 -14.14
C VAL A 81 12.54 -15.58 -12.97
N ARG A 82 13.49 -14.97 -12.24
CA ARG A 82 13.20 -13.98 -11.20
C ARG A 82 12.40 -12.82 -11.80
N ARG A 83 11.18 -12.59 -11.30
CA ARG A 83 10.27 -11.55 -11.80
C ARG A 83 10.75 -10.16 -11.39
N GLY A 84 10.38 -9.13 -12.15
CA GLY A 84 10.71 -7.73 -11.83
C GLY A 84 9.91 -7.14 -10.65
N PHE A 85 8.93 -7.89 -10.15
CA PHE A 85 8.16 -7.60 -8.95
C PHE A 85 8.36 -8.73 -7.92
N GLU A 86 7.97 -8.46 -6.69
CA GLU A 86 8.01 -9.40 -5.59
C GLU A 86 6.84 -9.20 -4.64
N LEU A 87 6.51 -10.27 -3.93
CA LEU A 87 5.47 -10.23 -2.92
C LEU A 87 6.14 -10.03 -1.55
N ARG A 88 5.77 -8.96 -0.84
CA ARG A 88 6.35 -8.62 0.47
C ARG A 88 5.27 -8.62 1.54
N GLU A 89 5.65 -9.04 2.74
CA GLU A 89 4.86 -8.81 3.95
C GLU A 89 5.24 -7.43 4.51
N VAL A 90 4.27 -6.53 4.60
CA VAL A 90 4.40 -5.13 5.02
C VAL A 90 3.21 -4.75 5.89
N ALA A 91 3.45 -4.11 7.03
CA ALA A 91 2.42 -3.72 8.01
C ALA A 91 1.47 -4.87 8.41
N GLY A 92 1.97 -6.12 8.48
CA GLY A 92 1.17 -7.31 8.82
C GLY A 92 0.23 -7.79 7.70
N GLY A 93 0.39 -7.27 6.49
CA GLY A 93 -0.32 -7.71 5.29
C GLY A 93 0.64 -8.01 4.14
N TRP A 94 0.13 -8.58 3.06
CA TRP A 94 0.91 -8.95 1.88
C TRP A 94 0.55 -8.05 0.69
N ARG A 95 1.57 -7.64 -0.07
CA ARG A 95 1.39 -6.80 -1.26
C ARG A 95 2.50 -7.01 -2.29
N LEU A 96 2.15 -6.81 -3.56
CA LEU A 96 3.11 -6.77 -4.66
C LEU A 96 3.85 -5.44 -4.71
N TYR A 97 5.17 -5.50 -4.77
CA TYR A 97 6.06 -4.37 -4.98
C TYR A 97 6.91 -4.60 -6.22
N VAL A 98 7.26 -3.53 -6.93
CA VAL A 98 8.36 -3.61 -7.89
C VAL A 98 9.65 -3.79 -7.10
N ARG A 99 10.55 -4.65 -7.57
CA ARG A 99 11.83 -4.84 -6.87
C ARG A 99 12.67 -3.57 -6.95
N SER A 100 13.39 -3.29 -5.88
CA SER A 100 14.15 -2.04 -5.72
C SER A 100 15.22 -1.82 -6.79
N GLU A 101 15.72 -2.88 -7.43
CA GLU A 101 16.67 -2.75 -8.54
C GLU A 101 16.07 -2.00 -9.75
N TYR A 102 14.74 -1.94 -9.87
CA TYR A 102 14.03 -1.27 -10.97
C TYR A 102 13.42 0.09 -10.59
N ASP A 103 13.68 0.58 -9.38
CA ASP A 103 13.12 1.84 -8.88
C ASP A 103 13.34 3.02 -9.84
N GLN A 104 14.53 3.13 -10.45
CA GLN A 104 14.84 4.22 -11.38
C GLN A 104 13.93 4.19 -12.62
N VAL A 105 13.74 3.01 -13.21
CA VAL A 105 12.91 2.81 -14.41
C VAL A 105 11.45 3.17 -14.10
N VAL A 106 10.93 2.72 -12.96
CA VAL A 106 9.57 3.06 -12.52
C VAL A 106 9.44 4.55 -12.23
N ARG A 107 10.43 5.15 -11.55
CA ARG A 107 10.42 6.60 -11.26
C ARG A 107 10.36 7.42 -12.54
N ASP A 108 11.18 7.11 -13.54
CA ASP A 108 11.22 7.84 -14.81
C ASP A 108 9.89 7.71 -15.56
N PHE A 109 9.23 6.55 -15.49
CA PHE A 109 7.90 6.33 -16.07
C PHE A 109 6.81 7.13 -15.34
N VAL A 110 6.74 7.04 -14.00
CA VAL A 110 5.69 7.64 -13.16
C VAL A 110 5.77 9.16 -13.10
N VAL A 111 6.95 9.77 -13.26
CA VAL A 111 7.12 11.24 -13.30
C VAL A 111 6.30 11.91 -14.41
N THR A 112 5.91 11.15 -15.44
CA THR A 112 5.09 11.65 -16.55
C THR A 112 3.61 11.82 -16.17
N GLU A 113 3.12 11.17 -15.09
CA GLU A 113 1.67 11.10 -14.81
C GLU A 113 1.19 11.72 -13.49
N ASN A 114 2.05 12.08 -12.52
CA ASN A 114 1.54 12.70 -11.28
C ASN A 114 2.60 13.44 -10.42
N PRO A 115 2.58 14.79 -10.32
CA PRO A 115 3.39 15.51 -9.36
C PRO A 115 2.57 15.87 -8.12
N SER A 116 2.56 14.98 -7.13
CA SER A 116 2.40 15.44 -5.75
C SER A 116 3.44 14.80 -4.83
N LYS A 117 4.68 14.69 -5.31
CA LYS A 117 5.82 14.30 -4.46
C LYS A 117 5.90 15.23 -3.25
N LEU A 118 6.23 14.65 -2.09
CA LEU A 118 6.61 15.47 -0.94
C LEU A 118 7.81 16.33 -1.33
N SER A 119 7.81 17.59 -0.91
CA SER A 119 8.98 18.44 -1.05
C SER A 119 10.12 17.89 -0.20
N GLN A 120 11.35 18.27 -0.52
CA GLN A 120 12.51 17.91 0.31
C GLN A 120 12.32 18.33 1.77
N ALA A 121 11.81 19.54 2.01
CA ALA A 121 11.50 20.01 3.36
C ALA A 121 10.48 19.10 4.09
N ALA A 122 9.50 18.55 3.37
CA ALA A 122 8.53 17.63 3.93
C ALA A 122 9.14 16.25 4.23
N LEU A 123 9.99 15.74 3.34
CA LEU A 123 10.73 14.49 3.59
C LEU A 123 11.66 14.61 4.80
N GLU A 124 12.41 15.71 4.90
CA GLU A 124 13.31 15.94 6.04
C GLU A 124 12.54 16.06 7.36
N THR A 125 11.36 16.69 7.38
CA THR A 125 10.52 16.77 8.59
C THR A 125 9.93 15.41 8.94
N LEU A 126 9.45 14.67 7.95
CA LEU A 126 8.92 13.33 8.13
C LEU A 126 9.98 12.39 8.71
N SER A 127 11.22 12.48 8.24
CA SER A 127 12.36 11.74 8.80
C SER A 127 12.58 12.08 10.28
N VAL A 128 12.59 13.37 10.65
CA VAL A 128 12.73 13.76 12.07
C VAL A 128 11.64 13.13 12.92
N ILE A 129 10.38 13.14 12.45
CA ILE A 129 9.27 12.52 13.18
C ILE A 129 9.46 11.00 13.28
N ALA A 130 9.81 10.32 12.18
CA ALA A 130 9.98 8.88 12.15
C ALA A 130 11.04 8.37 13.15
N TYR A 131 12.16 9.09 13.30
CA TYR A 131 13.27 8.71 14.20
C TYR A 131 13.13 9.22 15.64
N LYS A 132 12.36 10.29 15.89
CA LYS A 132 12.27 10.93 17.21
C LYS A 132 10.88 10.87 17.84
N GLN A 133 9.91 10.20 17.21
CA GLN A 133 8.58 10.06 17.79
C GLN A 133 8.61 9.34 19.15
N PRO A 134 7.71 9.69 20.08
CA PRO A 134 6.74 10.79 19.98
C PRO A 134 7.42 12.17 20.14
N ILE A 135 7.15 13.11 19.22
CA ILE A 135 7.80 14.44 19.20
C ILE A 135 6.81 15.60 19.02
N THR A 136 7.06 16.72 19.68
CA THR A 136 6.19 17.91 19.59
C THR A 136 6.53 18.80 18.40
N ARG A 137 5.55 19.59 17.94
CA ARG A 137 5.75 20.57 16.85
C ARG A 137 6.92 21.53 17.11
N SER A 138 7.06 22.01 18.34
CA SER A 138 8.15 22.92 18.72
C SER A 138 9.51 22.23 18.65
N ALA A 139 9.63 21.00 19.15
CA ALA A 139 10.87 20.24 19.07
C ALA A 139 11.28 19.94 17.62
N ILE A 140 10.32 19.61 16.75
CA ILE A 140 10.58 19.45 15.30
C ILE A 140 11.13 20.77 14.71
N ALA A 141 10.49 21.90 15.01
CA ALA A 141 10.93 23.21 14.51
C ALA A 141 12.34 23.56 14.98
N SER A 142 12.67 23.25 16.24
CA SER A 142 14.02 23.44 16.80
C SER A 142 15.07 22.59 16.07
N ILE A 143 14.80 21.29 15.84
CA ILE A 143 15.72 20.41 15.12
C ILE A 143 15.92 20.86 13.67
N ARG A 144 14.84 21.31 13.02
CA ARG A 144 14.88 21.76 11.62
C ARG A 144 15.39 23.19 11.43
N ALA A 145 15.50 23.96 12.52
CA ALA A 145 15.86 25.37 12.54
C ALA A 145 14.98 26.27 11.62
N VAL A 146 13.77 25.83 11.28
CA VAL A 146 12.83 26.54 10.40
C VAL A 146 11.38 26.30 10.84
N ASN A 147 10.44 27.14 10.39
CA ASN A 147 9.03 26.92 10.62
C ASN A 147 8.53 25.67 9.85
N VAL A 148 7.89 24.75 10.57
CA VAL A 148 7.38 23.47 10.05
C VAL A 148 5.85 23.39 9.97
N ASP A 149 5.11 24.46 10.28
CA ASP A 149 3.64 24.44 10.41
C ASP A 149 2.93 23.96 9.12
N SER A 150 3.34 24.48 7.96
CA SER A 150 2.76 24.10 6.67
C SER A 150 3.10 22.66 6.30
N VAL A 151 4.30 22.21 6.67
CA VAL A 151 4.79 20.85 6.42
C VAL A 151 4.04 19.85 7.30
N VAL A 152 3.93 20.12 8.61
CA VAL A 152 3.19 19.27 9.56
C VAL A 152 1.73 19.16 9.13
N ARG A 153 1.08 20.26 8.72
CA ARG A 153 -0.29 20.24 8.18
C ARG A 153 -0.39 19.37 6.92
N THR A 154 0.59 19.46 6.03
CA THR A 154 0.63 18.65 4.81
C THR A 154 0.79 17.16 5.12
N LEU A 155 1.67 16.81 6.07
CA LEU A 155 1.91 15.43 6.47
C LEU A 155 0.68 14.82 7.18
N LEU A 156 0.00 15.59 8.04
CA LEU A 156 -1.28 15.21 8.65
C LEU A 156 -2.37 15.03 7.59
N GLY A 157 -2.50 15.98 6.66
CA GLY A 157 -3.50 15.93 5.59
C GLY A 157 -3.30 14.77 4.61
N ARG A 158 -2.07 14.24 4.53
CA ARG A 158 -1.73 13.03 3.76
C ARG A 158 -1.77 11.74 4.59
N GLY A 159 -2.11 11.83 5.87
CA GLY A 159 -2.18 10.70 6.78
C GLY A 159 -0.85 10.02 7.06
N LEU A 160 0.30 10.66 6.79
CA LEU A 160 1.63 10.10 7.03
C LEU A 160 2.06 10.18 8.50
N ILE A 161 1.47 11.14 9.22
CA ILE A 161 1.65 11.35 10.65
C ILE A 161 0.28 11.52 11.31
N THR A 162 0.23 11.31 12.62
CA THR A 162 -0.96 11.47 13.46
C THR A 162 -0.59 12.12 14.80
N GLU A 163 -1.60 12.58 15.52
CA GLU A 163 -1.49 13.05 16.90
C GLU A 163 -1.54 11.83 17.83
N VAL A 164 -0.47 11.61 18.60
CA VAL A 164 -0.31 10.46 19.50
C VAL A 164 -0.89 10.76 20.87
N SER A 165 -0.59 11.95 21.39
CA SER A 165 -1.05 12.40 22.71
C SER A 165 -0.98 13.91 22.84
N THR A 166 -1.58 14.45 23.88
CA THR A 166 -1.49 15.86 24.24
C THR A 166 -1.02 15.98 25.68
N ASP A 167 -0.04 16.84 25.92
CA ASP A 167 0.46 17.17 27.25
C ASP A 167 -0.59 17.98 28.02
N GLY A 168 -0.96 17.50 29.22
CA GLY A 168 -2.04 18.09 30.01
C GLY A 168 -1.70 19.43 30.67
N GLU A 169 -0.42 19.75 30.86
CA GLU A 169 0.02 20.98 31.53
C GLU A 169 0.35 22.09 30.52
N THR A 170 1.06 21.71 29.45
CA THR A 170 1.55 22.64 28.42
C THR A 170 0.63 22.73 27.21
N GLY A 171 -0.28 21.76 27.03
CA GLY A 171 -1.13 21.66 25.84
C GLY A 171 -0.36 21.26 24.57
N ALA A 172 0.89 20.82 24.69
CA ALA A 172 1.71 20.42 23.55
C ALA A 172 1.20 19.11 22.94
N ILE A 173 1.04 19.10 21.62
CA ILE A 173 0.63 17.90 20.87
C ILE A 173 1.88 17.13 20.45
N TYR A 174 1.89 15.83 20.73
CA TYR A 174 2.90 14.88 20.28
C TYR A 174 2.46 14.23 18.97
N TYR A 175 3.38 14.19 18.01
CA TYR A 175 3.17 13.57 16.71
C TYR A 175 3.96 12.26 16.59
N GLY A 176 3.41 11.34 15.79
CA GLY A 176 4.02 10.07 15.41
C GLY A 176 3.62 9.68 14.00
N THR A 177 4.26 8.66 13.46
CA THR A 177 3.99 8.14 12.11
C THR A 177 2.83 7.15 12.11
N THR A 178 2.22 6.94 10.94
CA THR A 178 1.11 5.99 10.76
C THR A 178 1.55 4.77 9.94
N ASP A 179 0.69 3.75 9.86
CA ASP A 179 0.90 2.56 9.01
C ASP A 179 0.94 2.90 7.51
N VAL A 180 0.37 4.03 7.12
CA VAL A 180 0.47 4.56 5.74
C VAL A 180 1.92 4.82 5.37
N LEU A 181 2.72 5.35 6.30
CA LEU A 181 4.15 5.56 6.07
C LEU A 181 4.88 4.23 5.89
N LEU A 182 4.62 3.26 6.77
CA LEU A 182 5.26 1.94 6.71
C LEU A 182 4.97 1.23 5.38
N THR A 183 3.72 1.32 4.92
CA THR A 183 3.29 0.81 3.61
C THR A 183 4.04 1.46 2.46
N GLN A 184 4.23 2.78 2.50
CA GLN A 184 4.96 3.52 1.46
C GLN A 184 6.47 3.21 1.48
N LEU A 185 7.04 2.94 2.65
CA LEU A 185 8.43 2.55 2.82
C LEU A 185 8.68 1.06 2.55
N GLY A 186 7.63 0.23 2.57
CA GLY A 186 7.75 -1.21 2.36
C GLY A 186 8.38 -1.95 3.54
N ILE A 187 8.20 -1.46 4.77
CA ILE A 187 8.74 -2.02 6.01
C ILE A 187 7.62 -2.40 6.99
N ASN A 188 7.85 -3.37 7.89
CA ASN A 188 6.85 -3.79 8.89
C ASN A 188 6.93 -3.00 10.19
N SER A 189 8.13 -2.55 10.56
CA SER A 189 8.36 -1.74 11.75
C SER A 189 9.29 -0.58 11.45
N LEU A 190 9.16 0.48 12.26
CA LEU A 190 10.12 1.59 12.30
C LEU A 190 11.53 1.12 12.70
N ASP A 191 11.66 -0.03 13.35
CA ASP A 191 12.95 -0.62 13.73
C ASP A 191 13.79 -1.05 12.50
N GLU A 192 13.15 -1.22 11.35
CA GLU A 192 13.81 -1.52 10.07
C GLU A 192 14.39 -0.26 9.41
N LEU A 193 14.11 0.93 9.95
CA LEU A 193 14.71 2.17 9.45
C LEU A 193 16.24 2.13 9.62
N PRO A 194 17.00 2.63 8.62
CA PRO A 194 18.45 2.72 8.74
C PRO A 194 18.86 3.44 10.02
N LYS A 195 19.71 2.80 10.83
CA LYS A 195 20.23 3.45 12.04
C LYS A 195 20.96 4.72 11.63
N ILE A 196 20.60 5.84 12.26
CA ILE A 196 21.38 7.07 12.17
C ILE A 196 22.77 6.71 12.74
N SER A 197 23.78 6.65 11.87
CA SER A 197 25.15 6.31 12.26
C SER A 197 25.60 7.22 13.42
N PRO A 198 26.31 6.72 14.44
CA PRO A 198 26.79 7.52 15.58
C PRO A 198 27.77 8.64 15.19
N LEU A 199 28.12 8.77 13.91
CA LEU A 199 28.86 9.92 13.37
C LEU A 199 27.97 11.17 13.17
N LEU A 200 26.65 11.05 13.34
CA LEU A 200 25.74 12.16 13.54
C LEU A 200 25.42 12.17 15.02
N ALA A 201 26.06 13.09 15.75
CA ALA A 201 25.93 13.25 17.19
C ALA A 201 24.47 13.03 17.62
N ASP A 202 24.29 12.05 18.50
CA ASP A 202 23.01 11.76 19.12
C ASP A 202 22.45 13.08 19.62
N GLY A 203 21.32 13.52 19.07
CA GLY A 203 20.63 14.77 19.45
C GLY A 203 20.04 14.71 20.88
N ALA A 204 20.81 14.17 21.81
CA ALA A 204 20.61 14.05 23.24
C ALA A 204 21.69 14.83 24.02
N GLU A 205 22.76 15.31 23.39
CA GLU A 205 23.68 16.27 24.01
C GLU A 205 23.44 17.67 23.43
N GLY A 206 23.02 18.59 24.32
CA GLY A 206 22.96 20.00 24.03
C GLY A 206 24.33 20.48 23.56
N PHE A 207 24.32 21.38 22.57
CA PHE A 207 25.51 22.10 22.14
C PHE A 207 26.02 22.91 23.33
N ASP A 208 27.02 22.40 24.05
CA ASP A 208 27.72 23.17 25.07
C ASP A 208 28.48 24.31 24.39
N ASP A 209 28.12 25.52 24.80
CA ASP A 209 28.80 26.79 24.52
C ASP A 209 30.31 26.66 24.70
N GLN A 210 31.09 26.71 23.62
CA GLN A 210 32.45 27.26 23.64
C GLN A 210 32.75 27.98 22.33
N PHE A 211 32.26 29.22 22.22
CA PHE A 211 33.00 30.25 21.50
C PHE A 211 34.09 30.77 22.43
N GLN A 212 35.35 30.50 22.10
CA GLN A 212 36.47 31.35 22.47
C GLN A 212 37.39 31.54 21.26
#